data_AF-A0A7M5WUZ8-F1
#
_entry.id   AF-A0A7M5WUZ8-F1
#
_cell.length_a   1.000
_cell.length_b   1.000
_cell.length_c   1.000
_cell.angle_alpha   90.00
_cell.angle_beta   90.00
_cell.angle_gamma   90.00
#
_symmetry.space_group_name_H-M   'P 1'
#
loop_
_entity.id
_entity.type
_entity.pdbx_description
1 polymer ?
#
loop_
_entity_poly.entity_id
_entity_poly.type
_entity_poly.pdbx_seq_one_letter_code
_entity_poly.pdbx_strand_id
1 'polypeptide(L)'
;SEQKTQLTSTIVDAGGSGTRLIVYQYTDTLEEHKVECESIGLGNWKEEDYPELEQQLNECYKKGHQYLPDGSTNTPIWFGATAGMRLLKLRDRARYDKIWTLVKKTLNATDYDNKWSDVFPGEYEARFSWITSNILSKGFVNKKTVGMVETGSSSIQIAFAVNESADTNKHIDAIKIKGHTVNLYEYSYLCYGEAEGLRRVHAELIKAAGFSNEASDPCSNIGYNWTRSSDFLWSVPCVKGDFATTMFGSSIEDPQGNVNKTYTLSGSSEPDKCMELIKKMIPTECTTNTPCGMDDVSQPKVNGKYLALASFYYSTDYMGLPYNGKKEEY
;
A
#
# COMPACT_ATOMS: atom_id res chain seq x y z
N SER A 1 3.29 -41.59 19.36
CA SER A 1 3.37 -40.64 18.24
C SER A 1 3.83 -39.32 18.81
N GLU A 2 4.97 -38.81 18.38
CA GLU A 2 5.33 -37.42 18.72
C GLU A 2 4.33 -36.52 18.00
N GLN A 3 3.50 -35.80 18.76
CA GLN A 3 2.76 -34.65 18.23
C GLN A 3 3.82 -33.65 17.78
N LYS A 4 4.08 -33.56 16.46
CA LYS A 4 4.87 -32.46 15.91
C LYS A 4 4.19 -31.17 16.36
N THR A 5 4.93 -30.30 17.05
CA THR A 5 4.42 -28.99 17.47
C THR A 5 4.12 -28.17 16.21
N GLN A 6 2.84 -27.99 15.91
CA GLN A 6 2.39 -27.08 14.85
C GLN A 6 2.63 -25.65 15.34
N LEU A 7 3.49 -24.91 14.63
CA LEU A 7 3.73 -23.50 14.93
C LEU A 7 2.73 -22.67 14.14
N THR A 8 2.04 -21.75 14.81
CA THR A 8 1.10 -20.83 14.17
C THR A 8 1.51 -19.38 14.40
N SER A 9 1.22 -18.54 13.41
CA SER A 9 1.46 -17.10 13.46
C SER A 9 0.31 -16.39 12.78
N THR A 10 -0.13 -15.27 13.33
CA THR A 10 -1.22 -14.47 12.74
C THR A 10 -0.71 -13.09 12.36
N ILE A 11 -1.00 -12.66 11.14
CA ILE A 11 -0.68 -11.32 10.65
C ILE A 11 -1.98 -10.64 10.23
N VAL A 12 -2.17 -9.38 10.61
CA VAL A 12 -3.24 -8.54 10.10
C VAL A 12 -2.63 -7.46 9.23
N ASP A 13 -2.93 -7.52 7.94
CA ASP A 13 -2.57 -6.52 6.94
C ASP A 13 -3.75 -5.57 6.73
N ALA A 14 -3.64 -4.35 7.27
CA ALA A 14 -4.60 -3.28 7.12
C ALA A 14 -4.17 -2.31 6.01
N GLY A 15 -4.45 -2.73 4.77
CA GLY A 15 -4.20 -1.97 3.55
C GLY A 15 -5.21 -0.84 3.30
N GLY A 16 -4.93 -0.01 2.30
CA GLY A 16 -5.83 1.09 1.91
C GLY A 16 -7.12 0.63 1.20
N SER A 17 -7.22 -0.64 0.81
CA SER A 17 -8.38 -1.26 0.15
C SER A 17 -9.06 -2.34 1.01
N GLY A 18 -8.76 -2.37 2.31
CA GLY A 18 -9.31 -3.35 3.24
C GLY A 18 -8.28 -3.97 4.16
N THR A 19 -8.78 -4.67 5.19
CA THR A 19 -7.98 -5.34 6.20
C THR A 19 -8.18 -6.84 6.09
N ARG A 20 -7.08 -7.59 6.16
CA ARG A 20 -7.07 -9.06 6.10
C ARG A 20 -6.28 -9.64 7.25
N LEU A 21 -6.85 -10.66 7.88
CA LEU A 21 -6.16 -11.50 8.83
C LEU A 21 -5.68 -12.75 8.11
N ILE A 22 -4.40 -13.08 8.31
CA ILE A 22 -3.73 -14.22 7.70
C ILE A 22 -3.20 -15.10 8.83
N VAL A 23 -3.64 -16.35 8.87
CA VAL A 23 -3.09 -17.37 9.77
C VAL A 23 -2.12 -18.22 8.97
N TYR A 24 -0.85 -18.19 9.38
CA TYR A 24 0.19 -19.07 8.88
C TYR A 24 0.30 -20.28 9.81
N GLN A 25 0.21 -21.47 9.23
CA GLN A 25 0.49 -22.72 9.91
C GLN A 25 1.77 -23.34 9.35
N TYR A 26 2.74 -23.58 10.22
CA TYR A 26 3.99 -24.24 9.89
C TYR A 26 3.90 -25.68 10.37
N THR A 27 3.63 -26.58 9.42
CA THR A 27 3.69 -28.04 9.61
C THR A 27 4.92 -28.57 8.87
N ASP A 28 4.77 -29.64 8.08
CA ASP A 28 5.79 -30.06 7.11
C ASP A 28 5.81 -29.12 5.87
N THR A 29 4.75 -28.35 5.67
CA THR A 29 4.60 -27.28 4.66
C THR A 29 4.10 -25.99 5.32
N LEU A 30 4.21 -24.87 4.59
CA LEU A 30 3.56 -23.61 4.98
C LEU A 30 2.15 -23.60 4.42
N GLU A 31 1.15 -23.51 5.30
CA GLU A 31 -0.25 -23.30 4.92
C GLU A 31 -0.68 -21.88 5.33
N GLU A 32 -1.47 -21.24 4.48
CA GLU A 32 -1.99 -19.89 4.68
C GLU A 32 -3.52 -19.90 4.67
N HIS A 33 -4.14 -19.31 5.68
CA HIS A 33 -5.58 -19.07 5.75
C HIS A 33 -5.87 -17.58 5.85
N LYS A 34 -6.47 -17.04 4.80
CA LYS A 34 -6.80 -15.63 4.69
C LYS A 34 -8.28 -15.38 5.03
N VAL A 35 -8.52 -14.37 5.87
CA VAL A 35 -9.83 -13.90 6.29
C VAL A 35 -9.94 -12.40 5.98
N GLU A 36 -10.91 -12.03 5.14
CA GLU A 36 -11.24 -10.61 4.92
C GLU A 36 -11.97 -10.08 6.17
N CYS A 37 -11.47 -8.97 6.73
CA CYS A 37 -12.04 -8.33 7.91
C CYS A 37 -12.99 -7.19 7.52
N GLU A 38 -12.46 -6.20 6.80
CA GLU A 38 -13.20 -5.04 6.29
C GLU A 38 -12.71 -4.68 4.89
N SER A 39 -13.56 -4.08 4.05
CA SER A 39 -13.34 -4.00 2.59
C SER A 39 -13.04 -2.60 2.06
N ILE A 40 -13.01 -1.57 2.91
CA ILE A 40 -12.85 -0.18 2.46
C ILE A 40 -11.51 0.42 2.88
N GLY A 41 -10.77 -0.22 3.78
CA GLY A 41 -9.54 0.27 4.37
C GLY A 41 -9.82 1.14 5.60
N LEU A 42 -9.13 0.85 6.70
CA LEU A 42 -9.30 1.54 7.99
C LEU A 42 -9.35 3.08 7.87
N GLY A 43 -8.51 3.67 7.01
CA GLY A 43 -8.42 5.12 6.80
C GLY A 43 -9.67 5.80 6.23
N ASN A 44 -10.63 5.01 5.73
CA ASN A 44 -11.84 5.49 5.05
C ASN A 44 -13.11 5.40 5.91
N TRP A 45 -13.04 4.75 7.08
CA TRP A 45 -14.17 4.66 8.00
C TRP A 45 -14.53 6.04 8.59
N LYS A 46 -15.82 6.24 8.81
CA LYS A 46 -16.38 7.42 9.48
C LYS A 46 -16.80 7.07 10.90
N GLU A 47 -16.86 8.06 11.77
CA GLU A 47 -17.10 7.82 13.20
C GLU A 47 -18.47 7.21 13.48
N GLU A 48 -19.49 7.61 12.71
CA GLU A 48 -20.82 7.04 12.75
C GLU A 48 -20.86 5.53 12.46
N ASP A 49 -19.88 5.02 11.71
CA ASP A 49 -19.80 3.63 11.25
C ASP A 49 -18.85 2.77 12.11
N TYR A 50 -18.22 3.33 13.15
CA TYR A 50 -17.30 2.59 14.02
C TYR A 50 -17.90 1.37 14.73
N PRO A 51 -19.19 1.34 15.14
CA PRO A 51 -19.79 0.12 15.67
C PRO A 51 -19.77 -1.04 14.67
N GLU A 52 -19.93 -0.75 13.37
CA GLU A 52 -19.84 -1.76 12.31
C GLU A 52 -18.39 -2.23 12.11
N LEU A 53 -17.42 -1.30 12.06
CA LEU A 53 -16.00 -1.66 12.02
C LEU A 53 -15.59 -2.54 13.21
N GLU A 54 -16.04 -2.20 14.42
CA GLU A 54 -15.81 -3.00 15.62
C GLU A 54 -16.33 -4.43 15.47
N GLN A 55 -17.56 -4.57 14.97
CA GLN A 55 -18.16 -5.88 14.70
C GLN A 55 -17.35 -6.66 13.66
N GLN A 56 -17.01 -6.04 12.54
CA GLN A 56 -16.25 -6.67 11.45
C GLN A 56 -14.87 -7.18 11.91
N LEU A 57 -14.13 -6.38 12.70
CA LEU A 57 -12.85 -6.81 13.28
C LEU A 57 -13.02 -7.98 14.25
N ASN A 58 -14.01 -7.91 15.15
CA ASN A 58 -14.29 -8.99 16.11
C ASN A 58 -14.68 -10.31 15.42
N GLU A 59 -15.51 -10.24 14.37
CA GLU A 59 -15.84 -11.41 13.55
C GLU A 59 -14.62 -11.96 12.81
N CYS A 60 -13.75 -11.08 12.30
CA CYS A 60 -12.52 -11.47 11.64
C CYS A 60 -11.58 -12.25 12.56
N TYR A 61 -11.36 -11.76 13.78
CA TYR A 61 -10.53 -12.47 14.77
C TYR A 61 -11.11 -13.84 15.14
N LYS A 62 -12.43 -13.94 15.30
CA LYS A 62 -13.13 -15.21 15.56
C LYS A 62 -12.96 -16.20 14.40
N LYS A 63 -13.14 -15.75 13.15
CA LYS A 63 -12.92 -16.57 11.95
C LYS A 63 -11.46 -17.00 11.84
N GLY A 64 -10.51 -16.11 12.09
CA GLY A 64 -9.09 -16.43 12.15
C GLY A 64 -8.78 -17.52 13.18
N HIS A 65 -9.39 -17.43 14.36
CA HIS A 65 -9.19 -18.39 15.43
C HIS A 65 -9.66 -19.81 15.07
N GLN A 66 -10.63 -19.96 14.16
CA GLN A 66 -11.08 -21.27 13.67
C GLN A 66 -10.00 -22.03 12.87
N TYR A 67 -8.96 -21.32 12.40
CA TYR A 67 -7.79 -21.92 11.77
C TYR A 67 -6.66 -22.17 12.76
N LEU A 68 -6.85 -22.02 14.06
CA LEU A 68 -5.85 -22.38 15.05
C LEU A 68 -6.12 -23.78 15.60
N PRO A 69 -5.09 -24.53 16.01
CA PRO A 69 -5.29 -25.80 16.70
C PRO A 69 -6.20 -25.66 17.92
N ASP A 70 -7.00 -26.69 18.21
CA ASP A 70 -7.92 -26.68 19.36
C ASP A 70 -7.19 -26.37 20.68
N GLY A 71 -7.75 -25.43 21.46
CA GLY A 71 -7.16 -24.99 22.72
C GLY A 71 -5.98 -24.02 22.58
N SER A 72 -5.70 -23.52 21.37
CA SER A 72 -4.69 -22.47 21.17
C SER A 72 -5.03 -21.21 21.97
N THR A 73 -4.10 -20.80 22.82
CA THR A 73 -4.15 -19.53 23.56
C THR A 73 -2.81 -18.81 23.37
N ASN A 74 -2.80 -17.49 23.50
CA ASN A 74 -1.59 -16.68 23.32
C ASN A 74 -0.92 -16.88 21.94
N THR A 75 -1.71 -17.11 20.89
CA THR A 75 -1.17 -17.21 19.53
C THR A 75 -0.63 -15.83 19.14
N PRO A 76 0.62 -15.73 18.65
CA PRO A 76 1.21 -14.44 18.38
C PRO A 76 0.54 -13.77 17.19
N ILE A 77 0.18 -12.49 17.35
CA ILE A 77 -0.43 -11.67 16.31
C ILE A 77 0.36 -10.38 16.10
N TRP A 78 0.53 -10.02 14.83
CA TRP A 78 1.09 -8.73 14.40
C TRP A 78 0.06 -7.99 13.56
N PHE A 79 -0.28 -6.76 13.96
CA PHE A 79 -1.22 -5.91 13.23
C PHE A 79 -0.48 -4.75 12.58
N GLY A 80 -0.40 -4.74 11.25
CA GLY A 80 0.25 -3.68 10.50
C GLY A 80 -0.71 -2.95 9.58
N ALA A 81 -0.87 -1.65 9.78
CA ALA A 81 -1.54 -0.80 8.80
C ALA A 81 -0.53 -0.06 7.90
N THR A 82 -0.91 0.23 6.66
CA THR A 82 0.01 0.78 5.65
C THR A 82 -0.34 2.23 5.26
N ALA A 83 -0.14 2.60 3.99
CA ALA A 83 -0.27 3.95 3.47
C ALA A 83 -1.63 4.62 3.74
N GLY A 84 -2.74 3.88 3.72
CA GLY A 84 -4.07 4.45 3.99
C GLY A 84 -4.16 5.10 5.37
N MET A 85 -3.61 4.44 6.40
CA MET A 85 -3.55 5.00 7.76
C MET A 85 -2.48 6.10 7.89
N ARG A 86 -1.37 6.03 7.13
CA ARG A 86 -0.40 7.14 7.04
C ARG A 86 -1.07 8.42 6.51
N LEU A 87 -1.89 8.30 5.45
CA LEU A 87 -2.65 9.43 4.89
C LEU A 87 -3.70 9.95 5.85
N LEU A 88 -4.43 9.06 6.54
CA LEU A 88 -5.39 9.48 7.55
C LEU A 88 -4.70 10.27 8.67
N LYS A 89 -3.56 9.81 9.16
CA LYS A 89 -2.78 10.50 10.21
C LYS A 89 -2.39 11.92 9.83
N LEU A 90 -2.05 12.14 8.55
CA LEU A 90 -1.70 13.45 8.00
C LEU A 90 -2.92 14.37 7.84
N ARG A 91 -4.05 13.81 7.39
CA ARG A 91 -5.29 14.55 7.12
C ARG A 91 -6.08 14.89 8.37
N ASP A 92 -6.19 13.94 9.28
CA ASP A 92 -7.16 13.95 10.37
C ASP A 92 -6.65 13.08 11.53
N ARG A 93 -5.81 13.70 12.36
CA ARG A 93 -5.14 13.01 13.48
C ARG A 93 -6.12 12.51 14.54
N ALA A 94 -7.20 13.25 14.79
CA ALA A 94 -8.20 12.86 15.78
C ALA A 94 -8.93 11.58 15.36
N ARG A 95 -9.33 11.48 14.09
CA ARG A 95 -9.96 10.27 13.56
C ARG A 95 -8.99 9.09 13.51
N TYR A 96 -7.73 9.34 13.12
CA TYR A 96 -6.66 8.35 13.22
C TYR A 96 -6.56 7.76 14.63
N ASP A 97 -6.49 8.61 15.67
CA ASP A 97 -6.33 8.16 17.06
C ASP A 97 -7.56 7.36 17.53
N LYS A 98 -8.78 7.72 17.09
CA LYS A 98 -10.01 6.97 17.40
C LYS A 98 -10.05 5.58 16.75
N ILE A 99 -9.73 5.48 15.45
CA ILE A 99 -9.62 4.18 14.76
C ILE A 99 -8.56 3.31 15.45
N TRP A 100 -7.41 3.89 15.78
CA TRP A 100 -6.34 3.14 16.42
C TRP A 100 -6.70 2.67 17.83
N THR A 101 -7.46 3.47 18.56
CA THR A 101 -8.03 3.08 19.86
C THR A 101 -9.00 1.90 19.69
N LEU A 102 -9.86 1.93 18.66
CA LEU A 102 -10.78 0.84 18.37
C LEU A 102 -10.06 -0.46 17.97
N VAL A 103 -9.04 -0.38 17.12
CA VAL A 103 -8.19 -1.53 16.73
C VAL A 103 -7.55 -2.15 17.97
N LYS A 104 -6.94 -1.35 18.85
CA LYS A 104 -6.33 -1.86 20.09
C LYS A 104 -7.37 -2.45 21.04
N LYS A 105 -8.53 -1.82 21.19
CA LYS A 105 -9.63 -2.32 22.01
C LYS A 105 -10.09 -3.71 21.54
N THR A 106 -10.36 -3.86 20.25
CA THR A 106 -10.84 -5.14 19.67
C THR A 106 -9.77 -6.22 19.76
N LEU A 107 -8.52 -5.90 19.44
CA LEU A 107 -7.40 -6.86 19.52
C LEU A 107 -7.16 -7.34 20.96
N ASN A 108 -7.19 -6.43 21.94
CA ASN A 108 -7.02 -6.77 23.36
C ASN A 108 -8.19 -7.57 23.96
N ALA A 109 -9.33 -7.64 23.28
CA ALA A 109 -10.48 -8.45 23.67
C ALA A 109 -10.40 -9.90 23.17
N THR A 110 -9.32 -10.26 22.47
CA THR A 110 -9.07 -11.61 21.94
C THR A 110 -8.06 -12.38 22.78
N ASP A 111 -7.95 -13.69 22.56
CA ASP A 111 -6.92 -14.55 23.17
C ASP A 111 -5.59 -14.57 22.39
N TYR A 112 -5.43 -13.69 21.39
CA TYR A 112 -4.17 -13.51 20.69
C TYR A 112 -3.16 -12.74 21.54
N ASP A 113 -1.90 -13.12 21.45
CA ASP A 113 -0.76 -12.44 22.06
C ASP A 113 -0.26 -11.35 21.10
N ASN A 114 -0.72 -10.12 21.31
CA ASN A 114 -0.35 -8.96 20.51
C ASN A 114 1.14 -8.64 20.64
N LYS A 115 1.93 -9.11 19.66
CA LYS A 115 3.38 -8.88 19.61
C LYS A 115 3.72 -7.48 19.15
N TRP A 116 2.93 -6.95 18.22
CA TRP A 116 3.09 -5.59 17.73
C TRP A 116 1.82 -5.16 17.01
N SER A 117 1.43 -3.91 17.24
CA SER A 117 0.38 -3.25 16.48
C SER A 117 0.80 -1.80 16.27
N ASP A 118 0.99 -1.40 15.01
CA ASP A 118 1.15 0.01 14.62
C ASP A 118 0.95 0.20 13.10
N VAL A 119 1.13 1.44 12.65
CA VAL A 119 1.23 1.79 11.23
C VAL A 119 2.69 1.68 10.79
N PHE A 120 2.94 0.89 9.74
CA PHE A 120 4.28 0.73 9.20
C PHE A 120 4.82 2.06 8.64
N PRO A 121 6.09 2.40 8.93
CA PRO A 121 6.87 3.26 8.06
C PRO A 121 6.91 2.63 6.65
N GLY A 122 6.90 3.46 5.60
CA GLY A 122 6.81 2.94 4.24
C GLY A 122 8.02 2.10 3.83
N GLU A 123 9.18 2.41 4.38
CA GLU A 123 10.43 1.68 4.21
C GLU A 123 10.32 0.24 4.75
N TYR A 124 9.60 0.03 5.86
CA TYR A 124 9.37 -1.30 6.44
C TYR A 124 8.43 -2.13 5.57
N GLU A 125 7.41 -1.50 4.98
CA GLU A 125 6.54 -2.17 4.00
C GLU A 125 7.37 -2.67 2.81
N ALA A 126 8.24 -1.81 2.26
CA ALA A 126 9.16 -2.20 1.18
C ALA A 126 10.14 -3.31 1.61
N ARG A 127 10.68 -3.22 2.83
CA ARG A 127 11.61 -4.20 3.40
C ARG A 127 10.99 -5.58 3.50
N PHE A 128 9.81 -5.69 4.12
CA PHE A 128 9.18 -6.98 4.37
C PHE A 128 8.74 -7.63 3.06
N SER A 129 8.19 -6.87 2.11
CA SER A 129 7.86 -7.38 0.78
C SER A 129 9.10 -7.88 0.02
N TRP A 130 10.24 -7.20 0.16
CA TRP A 130 11.51 -7.66 -0.43
C TRP A 130 12.07 -8.91 0.25
N ILE A 131 11.97 -9.01 1.58
CA ILE A 131 12.36 -10.21 2.32
C ILE A 131 11.51 -11.41 1.88
N THR A 132 10.19 -11.26 1.85
CA THR A 132 9.26 -12.31 1.41
C THR A 132 9.57 -12.75 -0.02
N SER A 133 9.74 -11.78 -0.93
CA SER A 133 10.14 -12.03 -2.33
C SER A 133 11.40 -12.88 -2.45
N ASN A 134 12.41 -12.61 -1.62
CA ASN A 134 13.69 -13.31 -1.65
C ASN A 134 13.72 -14.63 -0.85
N ILE A 135 12.77 -14.84 0.07
CA ILE A 135 12.51 -16.15 0.67
C ILE A 135 11.90 -17.07 -0.39
N LEU A 136 10.81 -16.63 -1.04
CA LEU A 136 10.04 -17.44 -1.99
C LEU A 136 10.84 -17.74 -3.28
N SER A 137 11.57 -16.76 -3.80
CA SER A 137 12.48 -16.96 -4.95
C SER A 137 13.81 -17.64 -4.61
N LYS A 138 14.02 -18.06 -3.34
CA LYS A 138 15.27 -18.67 -2.84
C LYS A 138 16.50 -17.77 -3.01
N GLY A 139 16.32 -16.45 -3.15
CA GLY A 139 17.39 -15.48 -3.37
C GLY A 139 18.47 -15.53 -2.29
N PHE A 140 18.08 -15.71 -1.02
CA PHE A 140 19.02 -15.85 0.10
C PHE A 140 19.82 -17.15 0.09
N VAL A 141 19.22 -18.26 -0.36
CA VAL A 141 19.91 -19.57 -0.47
C VAL A 141 20.92 -19.53 -1.61
N ASN A 142 20.52 -18.94 -2.73
CA ASN A 142 21.32 -18.87 -3.95
C ASN A 142 22.33 -17.71 -3.95
N LYS A 143 22.33 -16.87 -2.90
CA LYS A 143 23.12 -15.62 -2.79
C LYS A 143 22.94 -14.71 -4.02
N LYS A 144 21.73 -14.70 -4.57
CA LYS A 144 21.33 -13.92 -5.76
C LYS A 144 19.94 -13.38 -5.48
N THR A 145 19.89 -12.25 -4.79
CA THR A 145 18.63 -11.59 -4.49
C THR A 145 18.04 -10.93 -5.73
N VAL A 146 16.72 -10.83 -5.76
CA VAL A 146 15.96 -10.02 -6.71
C VAL A 146 15.55 -8.72 -6.04
N GLY A 147 15.38 -7.66 -6.81
CA GLY A 147 14.66 -6.47 -6.38
C GLY A 147 13.16 -6.73 -6.29
N MET A 148 12.45 -5.81 -5.67
CA MET A 148 11.00 -5.84 -5.49
C MET A 148 10.42 -4.47 -5.79
N VAL A 149 9.33 -4.45 -6.55
CA VAL A 149 8.43 -3.30 -6.69
C VAL A 149 7.03 -3.77 -6.34
N GLU A 150 6.32 -3.01 -5.51
CA GLU A 150 4.95 -3.31 -5.11
C GLU A 150 4.08 -2.07 -5.32
N THR A 151 2.89 -2.26 -5.86
CA THR A 151 1.92 -1.17 -6.07
C THR A 151 0.68 -1.48 -5.25
N GLY A 152 0.49 -0.76 -4.16
CA GLY A 152 -0.74 -0.75 -3.37
C GLY A 152 -1.71 0.33 -3.83
N SER A 153 -2.82 0.49 -3.10
CA SER A 153 -3.82 1.51 -3.40
C SER A 153 -3.33 2.94 -3.14
N SER A 154 -2.44 3.12 -2.15
CA SER A 154 -2.05 4.45 -1.67
C SER A 154 -0.54 4.74 -1.72
N SER A 155 0.29 3.75 -2.00
CA SER A 155 1.72 3.94 -2.22
C SER A 155 2.28 2.90 -3.19
N ILE A 156 3.46 3.22 -3.70
CA ILE A 156 4.34 2.28 -4.41
C ILE A 156 5.59 2.07 -3.57
N GLN A 157 6.07 0.85 -3.49
CA GLN A 157 7.30 0.48 -2.79
C GLN A 157 8.33 -0.02 -3.79
N ILE A 158 9.59 0.27 -3.49
CA ILE A 158 10.75 -0.30 -4.18
C ILE A 158 11.78 -0.70 -3.14
N ALA A 159 12.35 -1.89 -3.29
CA ALA A 159 13.49 -2.31 -2.51
C ALA A 159 14.41 -3.24 -3.28
N PHE A 160 15.73 -3.06 -3.13
CA PHE A 160 16.74 -3.90 -3.77
C PHE A 160 18.10 -3.79 -3.08
N ALA A 161 18.87 -4.87 -3.13
CA ALA A 161 20.21 -4.90 -2.57
C ALA A 161 21.16 -3.99 -3.37
N VAL A 162 22.03 -3.29 -2.65
CA VAL A 162 22.99 -2.32 -3.19
C VAL A 162 24.38 -2.59 -2.60
N ASN A 163 25.43 -2.12 -3.30
CA ASN A 163 26.81 -2.25 -2.81
C ASN A 163 27.22 -1.03 -1.98
N GLU A 164 26.51 0.08 -2.16
CA GLU A 164 26.66 1.35 -1.46
C GLU A 164 26.38 1.18 0.06
N SER A 165 27.09 1.97 0.88
CA SER A 165 26.91 1.96 2.34
C SER A 165 25.68 2.78 2.76
N ALA A 166 25.09 2.45 3.91
CA ALA A 166 24.00 3.22 4.53
C ALA A 166 24.35 4.72 4.71
N ASP A 167 25.63 5.05 4.93
CA ASP A 167 26.08 6.44 5.09
C ASP A 167 25.99 7.28 3.80
N THR A 168 25.83 6.63 2.63
CA THR A 168 25.84 7.31 1.33
C THR A 168 24.45 7.77 0.88
N ASN A 169 23.39 7.17 1.42
CA ASN A 169 22.02 7.50 1.11
C ASN A 169 21.13 7.13 2.30
N LYS A 170 20.34 8.10 2.78
CA LYS A 170 19.43 7.95 3.94
C LYS A 170 18.36 6.86 3.76
N HIS A 171 18.16 6.36 2.54
CA HIS A 171 17.23 5.29 2.19
C HIS A 171 17.90 3.92 2.06
N ILE A 172 19.19 3.80 2.42
CA ILE A 172 19.89 2.53 2.50
C ILE A 172 19.99 2.14 3.98
N ASP A 173 19.48 0.96 4.34
CA ASP A 173 19.67 0.36 5.66
C ASP A 173 20.50 -0.93 5.58
N ALA A 174 21.36 -1.15 6.58
CA ALA A 174 22.18 -2.34 6.69
C ALA A 174 21.45 -3.40 7.53
N ILE A 175 20.73 -4.30 6.86
CA ILE A 175 19.88 -5.30 7.51
C ILE A 175 20.59 -6.65 7.62
N LYS A 176 20.33 -7.38 8.71
CA LYS A 176 20.92 -8.71 8.96
C LYS A 176 19.90 -9.82 8.69
N ILE A 177 20.17 -10.66 7.71
CA ILE A 177 19.32 -11.78 7.30
C ILE A 177 20.13 -13.08 7.38
N LYS A 178 19.68 -14.04 8.19
CA LYS A 178 20.33 -15.36 8.38
C LYS A 178 21.84 -15.26 8.67
N GLY A 179 22.26 -14.23 9.40
CA GLY A 179 23.66 -13.99 9.75
C GLY A 179 24.46 -13.16 8.73
N HIS A 180 23.90 -12.85 7.56
CA HIS A 180 24.53 -12.01 6.55
C HIS A 180 23.99 -10.58 6.59
N THR A 181 24.87 -9.59 6.49
CA THR A 181 24.48 -8.19 6.32
C THR A 181 24.25 -7.89 4.85
N VAL A 182 23.12 -7.26 4.54
CA VAL A 182 22.77 -6.75 3.21
C VAL A 182 22.49 -5.26 3.35
N ASN A 183 23.11 -4.45 2.50
CA ASN A 183 22.72 -3.06 2.35
C ASN A 183 21.51 -3.04 1.42
N LEU A 184 20.36 -2.61 1.94
CA LEU A 184 19.09 -2.60 1.24
C LEU A 184 18.70 -1.15 1.00
N TYR A 185 18.58 -0.77 -0.28
CA TYR A 185 17.82 0.41 -0.63
C TYR A 185 16.34 0.08 -0.49
N GLU A 186 15.58 0.90 0.22
CA GLU A 186 14.14 0.73 0.44
C GLU A 186 13.45 2.08 0.48
N TYR A 187 12.36 2.22 -0.28
CA TYR A 187 11.61 3.46 -0.33
C TYR A 187 10.13 3.22 -0.62
N SER A 188 9.28 4.11 -0.11
CA SER A 188 7.84 4.10 -0.34
C SER A 188 7.37 5.47 -0.83
N TYR A 189 6.93 5.50 -2.08
CA TYR A 189 6.31 6.65 -2.72
C TYR A 189 4.84 6.73 -2.30
N LEU A 190 4.57 7.43 -1.19
CA LEU A 190 3.21 7.72 -0.74
C LEU A 190 2.47 8.55 -1.80
N CYS A 191 1.15 8.38 -1.94
CA CYS A 191 0.30 9.02 -2.96
C CYS A 191 0.48 8.54 -4.40
N TYR A 192 1.47 7.71 -4.70
CA TYR A 192 1.65 7.11 -6.03
C TYR A 192 0.95 5.76 -6.21
N GLY A 193 0.30 5.24 -5.17
CA GLY A 193 -0.54 4.04 -5.29
C GLY A 193 -1.73 4.29 -6.21
N GLU A 194 -2.31 3.20 -6.72
CA GLU A 194 -3.31 3.23 -7.81
C GLU A 194 -4.49 4.19 -7.53
N ALA A 195 -5.11 4.10 -6.35
CA ALA A 195 -6.28 4.90 -6.01
C ALA A 195 -5.95 6.37 -5.78
N GLU A 196 -4.79 6.66 -5.16
CA GLU A 196 -4.34 8.03 -4.89
C GLU A 196 -3.84 8.73 -6.15
N GLY A 197 -3.10 8.01 -7.00
CA GLY A 197 -2.69 8.49 -8.31
C GLY A 197 -3.90 8.82 -9.18
N LEU A 198 -4.87 7.90 -9.28
CA LEU A 198 -6.12 8.14 -10.02
C LEU A 198 -6.92 9.31 -9.46
N ARG A 199 -6.97 9.45 -8.13
CA ARG A 199 -7.62 10.59 -7.48
C ARG A 199 -6.99 11.91 -7.88
N ARG A 200 -5.65 12.00 -7.89
CA ARG A 200 -4.93 13.21 -8.33
C ARG A 200 -5.16 13.50 -9.82
N VAL A 201 -5.19 12.47 -10.67
CA VAL A 201 -5.55 12.60 -12.09
C VAL A 201 -6.95 13.21 -12.25
N HIS A 202 -7.94 12.70 -11.52
CA HIS A 202 -9.31 13.24 -11.57
C HIS A 202 -9.39 14.68 -11.07
N ALA A 203 -8.64 15.02 -10.02
CA ALA A 203 -8.55 16.39 -9.51
C ALA A 203 -7.98 17.35 -10.57
N GLU A 204 -6.94 16.96 -11.30
CA GLU A 204 -6.37 17.77 -12.38
C GLU A 204 -7.31 17.92 -13.59
N LEU A 205 -8.04 16.87 -13.95
CA LEU A 205 -9.07 16.96 -15.01
C LEU A 205 -10.19 17.96 -14.64
N ILE A 206 -10.64 17.92 -13.39
CA ILE A 206 -11.67 18.85 -12.89
C ILE A 206 -11.12 20.28 -12.85
N LYS A 207 -9.88 20.48 -12.39
CA LYS A 207 -9.21 21.79 -12.42
C LYS A 207 -9.09 22.32 -13.85
N ALA A 208 -8.69 21.47 -14.81
CA ALA A 208 -8.60 21.84 -16.23
C ALA A 208 -9.97 22.20 -16.83
N ALA A 209 -11.05 21.61 -16.34
CA ALA A 209 -12.43 21.96 -16.66
C ALA A 209 -12.96 23.20 -15.89
N GLY A 210 -12.10 23.96 -15.22
CA GLY A 210 -12.49 25.14 -14.45
C GLY A 210 -13.33 24.82 -13.22
N PHE A 211 -13.12 23.66 -12.62
CA PHE A 211 -13.90 23.13 -11.49
C PHE A 211 -15.40 22.94 -11.81
N SER A 212 -15.73 22.69 -13.08
CA SER A 212 -17.07 22.25 -13.50
C SER A 212 -17.44 20.92 -12.84
N ASN A 213 -18.75 20.63 -12.71
CA ASN A 213 -19.24 19.33 -12.27
C ASN A 213 -18.96 18.23 -13.30
N GLU A 214 -18.63 18.60 -14.54
CA GLU A 214 -18.37 17.67 -15.63
C GLU A 214 -16.95 17.90 -16.17
N ALA A 215 -16.22 16.82 -16.35
CA ALA A 215 -14.90 16.82 -16.99
C ALA A 215 -14.78 15.64 -17.96
N SER A 216 -13.96 15.80 -19.00
CA SER A 216 -13.62 14.70 -19.91
C SER A 216 -12.41 13.94 -19.34
N ASP A 217 -12.46 12.61 -19.36
CA ASP A 217 -11.39 11.73 -18.92
C ASP A 217 -10.76 10.98 -20.12
N PRO A 218 -9.54 11.35 -20.54
CA PRO A 218 -8.88 10.71 -21.66
C PRO A 218 -8.44 9.27 -21.37
N CYS A 219 -8.28 8.90 -20.10
CA CYS A 219 -7.83 7.57 -19.68
C CYS A 219 -8.96 6.53 -19.62
N SER A 220 -10.20 6.99 -19.44
CA SER A 220 -11.37 6.11 -19.38
C SER A 220 -11.96 5.83 -20.76
N ASN A 221 -12.59 4.67 -20.90
CA ASN A 221 -13.26 4.27 -22.14
C ASN A 221 -14.50 5.14 -22.43
N ILE A 222 -14.77 5.42 -23.71
CA ILE A 222 -16.03 6.06 -24.13
C ILE A 222 -17.22 5.27 -23.58
N GLY A 223 -18.19 5.98 -23.00
CA GLY A 223 -19.38 5.41 -22.37
C GLY A 223 -19.20 4.98 -20.91
N TYR A 224 -17.97 5.05 -20.38
CA TYR A 224 -17.71 4.86 -18.97
C TYR A 224 -17.61 6.21 -18.25
N ASN A 225 -18.32 6.33 -17.12
CA ASN A 225 -18.33 7.55 -16.32
C ASN A 225 -17.89 7.27 -14.88
N TRP A 226 -17.01 8.11 -14.35
CA TRP A 226 -16.72 8.16 -12.93
C TRP A 226 -17.59 9.17 -12.22
N THR A 227 -18.15 8.80 -11.07
CA THR A 227 -18.75 9.74 -10.12
C THR A 227 -17.81 9.90 -8.93
N ARG A 228 -17.49 11.15 -8.57
CA ARG A 228 -16.58 11.49 -7.47
C ARG A 228 -17.18 12.56 -6.58
N SER A 229 -17.22 12.32 -5.28
CA SER A 229 -17.63 13.32 -4.30
C SER A 229 -16.50 14.31 -4.02
N SER A 230 -16.87 15.51 -3.56
CA SER A 230 -15.90 16.48 -3.03
C SER A 230 -15.04 15.90 -1.90
N ASP A 231 -15.63 15.12 -0.99
CA ASP A 231 -14.88 14.48 0.10
C ASP A 231 -13.82 13.50 -0.43
N PHE A 232 -14.15 12.69 -1.44
CA PHE A 232 -13.17 11.80 -2.05
C PHE A 232 -12.01 12.57 -2.67
N LEU A 233 -12.28 13.62 -3.45
CA LEU A 233 -11.24 14.32 -4.22
C LEU A 233 -10.37 15.21 -3.34
N TRP A 234 -11.00 15.99 -2.47
CA TRP A 234 -10.34 17.14 -1.84
C TRP A 234 -9.96 16.87 -0.39
N SER A 235 -10.32 15.74 0.22
CA SER A 235 -9.98 15.52 1.63
C SER A 235 -8.53 15.06 1.81
N VAL A 236 -7.93 14.35 0.84
CA VAL A 236 -6.63 13.69 1.05
C VAL A 236 -5.42 14.61 0.81
N PRO A 237 -4.30 14.38 1.53
CA PRO A 237 -3.07 15.16 1.36
C PRO A 237 -2.42 14.99 -0.01
N CYS A 238 -2.80 13.96 -0.77
CA CYS A 238 -2.27 13.68 -2.11
C CYS A 238 -2.70 14.68 -3.18
N VAL A 239 -3.73 15.49 -2.91
CA VAL A 239 -4.32 16.45 -3.86
C VAL A 239 -4.06 17.89 -3.45
N LYS A 240 -4.19 18.20 -2.16
CA LYS A 240 -4.12 19.58 -1.64
C LYS A 240 -3.18 19.75 -0.44
N GLY A 241 -2.84 21.02 -0.18
CA GLY A 241 -2.04 21.46 0.96
C GLY A 241 -0.54 21.28 0.79
N ASP A 242 0.21 21.58 1.85
CA ASP A 242 1.68 21.61 1.84
C ASP A 242 2.30 20.28 1.43
N PHE A 243 1.66 19.16 1.79
CA PHE A 243 2.12 17.83 1.41
C PHE A 243 2.11 17.66 -0.12
N ALA A 244 0.99 17.98 -0.78
CA ALA A 244 0.88 17.91 -2.24
C ALA A 244 1.85 18.88 -2.94
N THR A 245 1.99 20.10 -2.42
CA THR A 245 2.93 21.08 -2.95
C THR A 245 4.37 20.58 -2.88
N THR A 246 4.75 19.96 -1.77
CA THR A 246 6.11 19.42 -1.57
C THR A 246 6.39 18.25 -2.52
N MET A 247 5.45 17.33 -2.67
CA MET A 247 5.64 16.06 -3.40
C MET A 247 5.41 16.16 -4.92
N PHE A 248 4.62 17.14 -5.36
CA PHE A 248 4.20 17.25 -6.76
C PHE A 248 4.41 18.66 -7.33
N GLY A 249 5.01 19.57 -6.57
CA GLY A 249 5.19 20.97 -6.94
C GLY A 249 3.88 21.77 -7.01
N SER A 250 2.73 21.19 -6.66
CA SER A 250 1.43 21.86 -6.74
C SER A 250 0.36 21.30 -5.81
N SER A 251 -0.44 22.22 -5.25
CA SER A 251 -1.71 21.94 -4.56
C SER A 251 -2.89 22.20 -5.51
N ILE A 252 -3.92 21.34 -5.46
CA ILE A 252 -5.16 21.51 -6.22
C ILE A 252 -6.31 21.71 -5.24
N GLU A 253 -6.90 22.90 -5.26
CA GLU A 253 -7.98 23.28 -4.35
C GLU A 253 -9.15 23.83 -5.14
N ASP A 254 -10.37 23.31 -4.88
CA ASP A 254 -11.61 23.85 -5.43
C ASP A 254 -11.89 25.22 -4.79
N PRO A 255 -11.84 26.33 -5.56
CA PRO A 255 -12.01 27.68 -5.02
C PRO A 255 -13.38 27.90 -4.35
N GLN A 256 -14.39 27.11 -4.73
CA GLN A 256 -15.74 27.24 -4.17
C GLN A 256 -15.89 26.50 -2.84
N GLY A 257 -14.99 25.57 -2.51
CA GLY A 257 -14.98 24.84 -1.24
C GLY A 257 -16.27 24.06 -0.94
N ASN A 258 -17.08 23.72 -1.95
CA ASN A 258 -18.38 23.08 -1.73
C ASN A 258 -18.21 21.59 -1.38
N VAL A 259 -18.41 21.28 -0.10
CA VAL A 259 -18.25 19.93 0.46
C VAL A 259 -19.30 18.91 -0.01
N ASN A 260 -20.44 19.36 -0.55
CA ASN A 260 -21.55 18.49 -0.98
C ASN A 260 -21.65 18.33 -2.51
N LYS A 261 -20.60 18.72 -3.24
CA LYS A 261 -20.57 18.66 -4.70
C LYS A 261 -20.15 17.27 -5.19
N THR A 262 -20.69 16.89 -6.34
CA THR A 262 -20.36 15.65 -7.04
C THR A 262 -19.91 15.99 -8.45
N TYR A 263 -18.87 15.30 -8.90
CA TYR A 263 -18.22 15.46 -10.19
C TYR A 263 -18.42 14.20 -11.03
N THR A 264 -18.73 14.39 -12.31
CA THR A 264 -18.83 13.34 -13.32
C THR A 264 -17.68 13.49 -14.30
N LEU A 265 -16.80 12.48 -14.36
CA LEU A 265 -15.76 12.41 -15.39
C LEU A 265 -16.19 11.40 -16.46
N SER A 266 -16.31 11.86 -17.71
CA SER A 266 -16.80 11.04 -18.82
C SER A 266 -15.64 10.60 -19.72
N GLY A 267 -15.51 9.30 -19.95
CA GLY A 267 -14.43 8.72 -20.73
C GLY A 267 -14.44 9.16 -22.20
N SER A 268 -13.26 9.48 -22.74
CA SER A 268 -13.08 9.88 -24.14
C SER A 268 -12.19 8.94 -24.96
N SER A 269 -11.57 7.90 -24.35
CA SER A 269 -10.68 6.94 -25.03
C SER A 269 -9.53 7.59 -25.81
N GLU A 270 -8.79 8.50 -25.17
CA GLU A 270 -7.71 9.26 -25.80
C GLU A 270 -6.34 8.86 -25.20
N PRO A 271 -5.73 7.73 -25.64
CA PRO A 271 -4.55 7.14 -24.99
C PRO A 271 -3.33 8.06 -24.98
N ASP A 272 -3.10 8.84 -26.03
CA ASP A 272 -1.97 9.77 -26.08
C ASP A 272 -2.14 10.90 -25.05
N LYS A 273 -3.35 11.47 -24.94
CA LYS A 273 -3.67 12.48 -23.93
C LYS A 273 -3.61 11.90 -22.52
N CYS A 274 -4.06 10.66 -22.33
CA CYS A 274 -3.91 9.97 -21.06
C CYS A 274 -2.44 9.84 -20.67
N MET A 275 -1.59 9.38 -21.59
CA MET A 275 -0.16 9.24 -21.35
C MET A 275 0.53 10.57 -21.01
N GLU A 276 0.17 11.65 -21.73
CA GLU A 276 0.66 12.99 -21.41
C GLU A 276 0.20 13.47 -20.03
N LEU A 277 -1.05 13.19 -19.65
CA LEU A 277 -1.59 13.52 -18.35
C LEU A 277 -0.85 12.79 -17.22
N ILE A 278 -0.63 11.48 -17.36
CA ILE A 278 0.10 10.68 -16.36
C ILE A 278 1.55 11.15 -16.23
N LYS A 279 2.24 11.44 -17.34
CA LYS A 279 3.62 11.95 -17.31
C LYS A 279 3.75 13.27 -16.53
N LYS A 280 2.74 14.14 -16.58
CA LYS A 280 2.71 15.38 -15.79
C LYS A 280 2.56 15.15 -14.29
N MET A 281 2.00 14.01 -13.88
CA MET A 281 1.80 13.68 -12.46
C MET A 281 3.04 13.04 -11.81
N ILE A 282 4.03 12.63 -12.60
CA ILE A 282 5.23 11.94 -12.11
C ILE A 282 6.43 12.86 -12.35
N PRO A 283 6.82 13.70 -11.37
CA PRO A 283 8.05 14.47 -11.44
C PRO A 283 9.25 13.53 -11.57
N THR A 284 9.99 13.67 -12.67
CA THR A 284 11.18 12.86 -13.01
C THR A 284 12.46 13.69 -13.03
N GLU A 285 12.37 14.98 -12.72
CA GLU A 285 13.54 15.85 -12.66
C GLU A 285 14.39 15.51 -11.43
N CYS A 286 15.64 15.11 -11.67
CA CYS A 286 16.65 14.89 -10.64
C CYS A 286 17.48 16.16 -10.47
N THR A 287 17.06 17.07 -9.59
CA THR A 287 17.71 18.39 -9.46
C THR A 287 18.76 18.43 -8.34
N THR A 288 18.48 17.74 -7.23
CA THR A 288 19.33 17.75 -6.04
C THR A 288 19.99 16.42 -5.77
N ASN A 289 19.38 15.31 -6.22
CA ASN A 289 19.92 13.96 -6.02
C ASN A 289 20.24 13.34 -7.37
N THR A 290 21.41 12.74 -7.54
CA THR A 290 21.76 12.02 -8.78
C THR A 290 22.60 10.78 -8.45
N PRO A 291 22.16 9.57 -8.85
CA PRO A 291 20.85 9.24 -9.47
C PRO A 291 19.66 9.44 -8.50
N CYS A 292 18.48 9.67 -9.06
CA CYS A 292 17.22 9.77 -8.31
C CYS A 292 16.12 8.87 -8.91
N GLY A 293 15.09 8.61 -8.12
CA GLY A 293 13.85 7.94 -8.54
C GLY A 293 12.79 8.96 -8.95
N MET A 294 11.57 8.81 -8.46
CA MET A 294 10.52 9.83 -8.65
C MET A 294 10.70 10.96 -7.63
N ASP A 295 10.19 12.16 -7.92
CA ASP A 295 10.13 13.29 -6.97
C ASP A 295 11.50 13.68 -6.37
N ASP A 296 12.55 13.67 -7.21
CA ASP A 296 13.94 13.96 -6.83
C ASP A 296 14.45 13.12 -5.63
N VAL A 297 13.84 11.97 -5.35
CA VAL A 297 14.24 11.09 -4.25
C VAL A 297 15.53 10.38 -4.61
N SER A 298 16.58 10.53 -3.78
CA SER A 298 17.86 9.86 -3.99
C SER A 298 17.67 8.34 -4.08
N GLN A 299 18.08 7.76 -5.21
CA GLN A 299 17.90 6.34 -5.52
C GLN A 299 19.10 5.82 -6.30
N PRO A 300 19.82 4.79 -5.81
CA PRO A 300 20.86 4.11 -6.58
C PRO A 300 20.35 3.59 -7.91
N LYS A 301 21.24 3.39 -8.89
CA LYS A 301 20.82 2.79 -10.17
C LYS A 301 20.24 1.40 -9.92
N VAL A 302 19.03 1.17 -10.45
CA VAL A 302 18.38 -0.14 -10.39
C VAL A 302 19.27 -1.21 -11.03
N ASN A 303 19.28 -2.40 -10.47
CA ASN A 303 20.14 -3.49 -10.92
C ASN A 303 19.47 -4.85 -10.73
N GLY A 304 19.92 -5.85 -11.50
CA GLY A 304 19.42 -7.22 -11.39
C GLY A 304 17.99 -7.41 -11.91
N LYS A 305 17.34 -8.47 -11.44
CA LYS A 305 15.94 -8.80 -11.77
C LYS A 305 15.02 -8.31 -10.65
N TYR A 306 13.78 -7.96 -10.99
CA TYR A 306 12.77 -7.53 -10.02
C TYR A 306 11.54 -8.43 -10.06
N LEU A 307 10.91 -8.63 -8.91
CA LEU A 307 9.52 -9.08 -8.83
C LEU A 307 8.61 -7.85 -8.72
N ALA A 308 7.56 -7.81 -9.53
CA ALA A 308 6.56 -6.76 -9.50
C ALA A 308 5.25 -7.33 -8.95
N LEU A 309 4.79 -6.78 -7.83
CA LEU A 309 3.73 -7.37 -6.98
C LEU A 309 2.43 -6.55 -7.00
N ALA A 310 1.39 -7.12 -6.42
CA ALA A 310 0.09 -6.49 -6.19
C ALA A 310 -0.54 -5.89 -7.47
N SER A 311 -0.99 -4.63 -7.49
CA SER A 311 -1.67 -4.04 -8.64
C SER A 311 -0.83 -4.08 -9.93
N PHE A 312 0.51 -4.16 -9.84
CA PHE A 312 1.37 -4.34 -11.00
C PHE A 312 1.13 -5.70 -11.67
N TYR A 313 1.04 -6.78 -10.87
CA TYR A 313 0.73 -8.12 -11.37
C TYR A 313 -0.69 -8.17 -11.95
N TYR A 314 -1.71 -7.73 -11.21
CA TYR A 314 -3.10 -7.81 -11.68
C TYR A 314 -3.34 -7.01 -12.97
N SER A 315 -2.73 -5.82 -13.08
CA SER A 315 -2.86 -5.00 -14.29
C SER A 315 -2.19 -5.64 -15.50
N THR A 316 -0.98 -6.20 -15.32
CA THR A 316 -0.23 -6.83 -16.41
C THR A 316 -0.83 -8.15 -16.85
N ASP A 317 -1.33 -8.97 -15.91
CA ASP A 317 -2.06 -10.21 -16.18
C ASP A 317 -3.35 -9.93 -16.94
N TYR A 318 -4.14 -8.93 -16.50
CA TYR A 318 -5.36 -8.50 -17.20
C TYR A 318 -5.09 -8.04 -18.64
N MET A 319 -4.00 -7.31 -18.87
CA MET A 319 -3.59 -6.86 -20.21
C MET A 319 -2.96 -7.96 -21.07
N GLY A 320 -2.67 -9.14 -20.51
CA GLY A 320 -1.99 -10.23 -21.22
C GLY A 320 -0.56 -9.87 -21.65
N LEU A 321 0.13 -8.99 -20.91
CA LEU A 321 1.50 -8.59 -21.25
C LEU A 321 2.48 -9.74 -20.98
N PRO A 322 3.47 -9.98 -21.86
CA PRO A 322 4.44 -11.04 -21.66
C PRO A 322 5.33 -10.73 -20.45
N TYR A 323 5.41 -11.66 -19.51
CA TYR A 323 6.39 -11.62 -18.42
C TYR A 323 7.37 -12.78 -18.52
N ASN A 324 8.65 -12.52 -18.28
CA ASN A 324 9.74 -13.50 -18.38
C ASN A 324 9.86 -14.40 -17.11
N GLY A 325 8.75 -14.61 -16.40
CA GLY A 325 8.65 -15.48 -15.24
C GLY A 325 7.73 -16.66 -15.56
N LYS A 326 7.94 -17.81 -14.92
CA LYS A 326 6.86 -18.78 -14.83
C LYS A 326 5.75 -18.13 -13.99
N LYS A 327 4.49 -18.47 -14.26
CA LYS A 327 3.39 -18.29 -13.30
C LYS A 327 3.68 -19.24 -12.13
N GLU A 328 4.72 -18.96 -11.38
CA GLU A 328 4.99 -19.62 -10.12
C GLU A 328 3.97 -19.00 -9.17
N GLU A 329 2.90 -19.76 -8.93
CA GLU A 329 2.03 -19.58 -7.77
C GLU A 329 2.96 -19.55 -6.55
N TYR A 330 3.20 -18.36 -6.02
CA TYR A 330 4.01 -18.13 -4.83
C TYR A 330 3.12 -17.68 -3.70
#